data_AF-S4NYR3-F1
#
_entry.id   AF-S4NYR3-F1
#
_cell.length_a   1.000
_cell.length_b   1.000
_cell.length_c   1.000
_cell.angle_alpha   90.00
_cell.angle_beta   90.00
_cell.angle_gamma   90.00
#
_symmetry.space_group_name_H-M   'P 1'
#
loop_
_entity.id
_entity.type
_entity.pdbx_description
1 polymer ?
#
loop_
_entity_poly.entity_id
_entity_poly.type
_entity_poly.pdbx_seq_one_letter_code
_entity_poly.pdbx_strand_id
1 'polypeptide(L)'
;PTAGLVSGDPSLIGVLGLPEPRFNYLDVNVSSTSAFGHKIIFNPHIILFQNYPHLKQFVKPAIERSIQEWIHPVVDRSIKYALTTCEQIIRKDFAFDPDETRMRTCAHHMMRNLTAGMAMITCREQILSTISANLKAAFITALIPTTPQQKDIIESAAAVLATEN
;
A
#
# COMPACT_ATOMS: atom_id res chain seq x y z
N PRO A 1 13.74 3.01 21.12
CA PRO A 1 13.39 4.44 21.14
C PRO A 1 13.99 5.15 19.92
N THR A 2 13.27 5.20 18.82
CA THR A 2 13.71 5.93 17.63
C THR A 2 12.57 6.81 17.15
N ALA A 3 12.92 8.09 17.07
CA ALA A 3 12.06 9.25 17.08
C ALA A 3 11.12 9.33 15.88
N GLY A 4 10.04 10.11 16.06
CA GLY A 4 8.99 10.35 15.08
C GLY A 4 9.53 10.75 13.72
N LEU A 5 9.06 10.04 12.69
CA LEU A 5 9.28 10.37 11.29
C LEU A 5 8.40 11.57 10.93
N VAL A 6 9.00 12.75 10.98
CA VAL A 6 8.43 13.98 10.43
C VAL A 6 8.55 13.90 8.91
N SER A 7 7.41 13.94 8.23
CA SER A 7 7.29 14.03 6.78
C SER A 7 7.89 15.34 6.28
N GLY A 8 9.13 15.32 5.78
CA GLY A 8 9.72 16.48 5.10
C GLY A 8 11.24 16.61 5.09
N ASP A 9 12.01 15.61 5.52
CA ASP A 9 13.47 15.74 5.57
C ASP A 9 14.13 15.57 4.18
N PRO A 10 14.78 16.60 3.61
CA PRO A 10 15.45 16.53 2.30
C PRO A 10 16.70 15.63 2.29
N SER A 11 17.03 15.00 3.41
CA SER A 11 18.12 14.03 3.58
C SER A 11 17.77 12.59 3.17
N LEU A 12 16.51 12.30 2.81
CA LEU A 12 16.02 10.96 2.41
C LEU A 12 16.21 10.61 0.92
N ILE A 13 17.10 11.32 0.22
CA ILE A 13 17.46 11.00 -1.17
C ILE A 13 18.44 9.82 -1.14
N GLY A 14 17.92 8.60 -1.33
CA GLY A 14 18.74 7.42 -1.58
C GLY A 14 19.60 7.58 -2.84
N VAL A 15 20.55 6.66 -3.02
CA VAL A 15 21.62 6.64 -4.06
C VAL A 15 21.15 6.89 -5.52
N LEU A 16 19.84 6.93 -5.79
CA LEU A 16 19.23 7.14 -7.12
C LEU A 16 18.16 8.25 -7.19
N GLY A 17 18.00 9.11 -6.17
CA GLY A 17 16.92 10.11 -6.22
C GLY A 17 15.53 9.58 -5.84
N LEU A 18 15.44 8.30 -5.46
CA LEU A 18 14.18 7.63 -5.12
C LEU A 18 13.94 7.68 -3.60
N PRO A 19 12.69 7.96 -3.16
CA PRO A 19 12.34 7.94 -1.75
C PRO A 19 12.56 6.53 -1.17
N GLU A 20 13.20 6.46 0.00
CA GLU A 20 13.46 5.19 0.68
C GLU A 20 12.16 4.45 1.07
N PRO A 21 12.16 3.11 1.02
CA PRO A 21 11.01 2.33 1.46
C PRO A 21 10.74 2.56 2.95
N ARG A 22 9.52 3.05 3.26
CA ARG A 22 9.08 3.42 4.62
C ARG A 22 9.02 2.23 5.60
N PHE A 23 8.96 0.99 5.11
CA PHE A 23 8.80 -0.19 5.95
C PHE A 23 9.79 -1.29 5.56
N ASN A 24 10.36 -1.94 6.57
CA ASN A 24 11.05 -3.20 6.37
C ASN A 24 10.02 -4.33 6.20
N TYR A 25 10.39 -5.38 5.46
CA TYR A 25 9.59 -6.59 5.28
C TYR A 25 9.16 -7.21 6.62
N LEU A 26 10.04 -7.20 7.63
CA LEU A 26 9.76 -7.78 8.95
C LEU A 26 8.82 -6.92 9.82
N ASP A 27 8.68 -5.64 9.50
CA ASP A 27 7.86 -4.70 10.29
C ASP A 27 6.38 -4.78 9.93
N VAL A 28 6.02 -5.51 8.87
CA VAL A 28 4.65 -5.59 8.34
C VAL A 28 4.11 -6.99 8.58
N ASN A 29 3.22 -7.11 9.57
CA ASN A 29 2.47 -8.34 9.77
C ASN A 29 1.28 -8.39 8.79
N VAL A 30 1.28 -9.41 7.92
CA VAL A 30 0.24 -9.66 6.92
C VAL A 30 -0.79 -10.71 7.34
N SER A 31 -0.63 -11.34 8.51
CA SER A 31 -1.54 -12.37 9.03
C SER A 31 -2.91 -11.83 9.44
N SER A 32 -3.00 -10.54 9.75
CA SER A 32 -4.27 -9.88 10.04
C SER A 32 -4.24 -8.43 9.57
N THR A 33 -5.29 -8.00 8.89
CA THR A 33 -5.45 -6.60 8.43
C THR A 33 -5.50 -5.60 9.58
N SER A 34 -5.79 -6.07 10.80
CA SER A 34 -5.75 -5.26 12.03
C SER A 34 -4.37 -4.68 12.35
N ALA A 35 -3.30 -5.33 11.87
CA ALA A 35 -1.92 -4.87 12.06
C ALA A 35 -1.59 -3.59 11.27
N PHE A 36 -2.34 -3.30 10.19
CA PHE A 36 -2.17 -2.06 9.43
C PHE A 36 -2.61 -0.83 10.23
N GLY A 37 -3.50 -1.00 11.21
CA GLY A 37 -4.01 0.11 12.02
C GLY A 37 -2.92 0.94 12.72
N HIS A 38 -1.82 0.32 13.14
CA HIS A 38 -0.69 1.02 13.79
C HIS A 38 0.21 1.79 12.82
N LYS A 39 0.04 1.59 11.51
CA LYS A 39 0.84 2.22 10.45
C LYS A 39 0.11 3.35 9.73
N ILE A 40 -1.17 3.56 10.04
CA ILE A 40 -1.99 4.62 9.44
C ILE A 40 -1.50 5.98 9.93
N ILE A 41 -1.24 6.89 8.99
CA ILE A 41 -0.88 8.27 9.27
C ILE A 41 -2.14 9.13 9.18
N PHE A 42 -2.34 9.94 10.22
CA PHE A 42 -3.37 10.97 10.25
C PHE A 42 -2.72 12.34 10.14
N ASN A 43 -2.91 13.03 9.02
CA ASN A 43 -2.40 14.38 8.87
C ASN A 43 -3.24 15.37 9.71
N PRO A 44 -2.60 16.10 10.66
CA PRO A 44 -3.30 17.05 11.53
C PRO A 44 -3.78 18.31 10.80
N HIS A 45 -3.29 18.58 9.57
CA HIS A 45 -3.69 19.74 8.76
C HIS A 45 -5.00 19.53 7.99
N ILE A 46 -5.59 18.33 8.05
CA ILE A 46 -6.88 18.08 7.40
C ILE A 46 -7.97 18.82 8.19
N ILE A 47 -8.51 19.88 7.58
CA ILE A 47 -9.58 20.74 8.13
C ILE A 47 -10.79 19.90 8.56
N LEU A 48 -11.10 18.83 7.82
CA LEU A 48 -12.19 17.92 8.13
C LEU A 48 -12.07 17.31 9.54
N PHE A 49 -10.85 16.94 9.96
CA PHE A 49 -10.62 16.34 11.29
C PHE A 49 -10.53 17.36 12.42
N GLN A 50 -10.22 18.62 12.11
CA GLN A 50 -10.29 19.72 13.06
C GLN A 50 -11.75 20.02 13.42
N ASN A 51 -12.64 20.02 12.41
CA ASN A 51 -14.06 20.27 12.61
C ASN A 51 -14.81 19.03 13.15
N TYR A 52 -14.40 17.83 12.74
CA TYR A 52 -15.10 16.58 13.04
C TYR A 52 -14.12 15.46 13.46
N PRO A 53 -13.62 15.48 14.70
CA PRO A 53 -12.63 14.49 15.15
C PRO A 53 -13.16 13.05 15.18
N HIS A 54 -14.48 12.87 15.30
CA HIS A 54 -15.13 11.55 15.27
C HIS A 54 -14.96 10.83 13.93
N LEU A 55 -14.65 11.54 12.83
CA LEU A 55 -14.50 10.93 11.52
C LEU A 55 -13.24 10.05 11.39
N LYS A 56 -12.24 10.27 12.26
CA LYS A 56 -11.01 9.47 12.27
C LYS A 56 -11.27 7.97 12.46
N GLN A 57 -12.35 7.61 13.18
CA GLN A 57 -12.70 6.21 13.41
C GLN A 57 -13.10 5.46 12.14
N PHE A 58 -13.52 6.17 11.08
CA PHE A 58 -13.91 5.56 9.81
C PHE A 58 -12.73 5.33 8.87
N VAL A 59 -11.56 5.93 9.13
CA VAL A 59 -10.38 5.80 8.27
C VAL A 59 -9.80 4.40 8.29
N LYS A 60 -9.57 3.86 9.49
CA LYS A 60 -9.03 2.50 9.68
C LYS A 60 -9.87 1.43 8.96
N PRO A 61 -11.19 1.31 9.20
CA PRO A 61 -12.00 0.30 8.53
C PRO A 61 -12.14 0.52 7.02
N ALA A 62 -12.08 1.77 6.54
CA ALA A 62 -12.09 2.06 5.11
C ALA A 62 -10.82 1.52 4.42
N ILE A 63 -9.64 1.73 5.01
CA ILE A 63 -8.37 1.21 4.48
C ILE A 63 -8.32 -0.32 4.56
N GLU A 64 -8.69 -0.90 5.71
CA GLU A 64 -8.70 -2.36 5.87
C GLU A 64 -9.60 -3.05 4.83
N ARG A 65 -10.78 -2.49 4.56
CA ARG A 65 -11.69 -3.00 3.53
C ARG A 65 -11.07 -2.91 2.13
N SER A 66 -10.48 -1.77 1.78
CA SER A 66 -9.81 -1.59 0.49
C SER A 66 -8.71 -2.62 0.26
N ILE A 67 -7.93 -2.95 1.29
CA ILE A 67 -6.86 -3.95 1.21
C ILE A 67 -7.46 -5.35 1.02
N GLN A 68 -8.49 -5.72 1.78
CA GLN A 68 -9.13 -7.05 1.67
C GLN A 68 -9.73 -7.30 0.29
N GLU A 69 -10.29 -6.27 -0.34
CA GLU A 69 -10.88 -6.37 -1.67
C GLU A 69 -9.82 -6.65 -2.75
N TRP A 70 -8.65 -6.01 -2.63
CA TRP A 70 -7.64 -6.04 -3.69
C TRP A 70 -6.52 -7.05 -3.49
N ILE A 71 -6.32 -7.57 -2.27
CA ILE A 71 -5.20 -8.48 -1.98
C ILE A 71 -5.18 -9.72 -2.87
N HIS A 72 -6.31 -10.42 -2.99
CA HIS A 72 -6.43 -11.64 -3.80
C HIS A 72 -6.21 -11.39 -5.30
N PRO A 73 -6.96 -10.47 -5.96
CA PRO A 73 -6.80 -10.27 -7.40
C PRO A 73 -5.42 -9.72 -7.79
N VAL A 74 -4.79 -8.91 -6.94
CA VAL A 74 -3.43 -8.41 -7.18
C VAL A 74 -2.42 -9.56 -7.09
N VAL A 75 -2.52 -10.41 -6.07
CA VAL A 75 -1.60 -11.55 -5.89
C VAL A 75 -1.69 -12.49 -7.08
N ASP A 76 -2.90 -12.90 -7.49
CA ASP A 76 -3.10 -13.84 -8.59
C ASP A 76 -2.56 -13.29 -9.91
N ARG A 77 -2.85 -12.02 -10.23
CA ARG A 77 -2.37 -11.37 -11.45
C ARG A 77 -0.84 -11.22 -11.44
N SER A 78 -0.27 -10.82 -10.31
CA SER A 78 1.17 -10.57 -10.17
C SER A 78 1.98 -11.85 -10.30
N ILE A 79 1.51 -12.94 -9.66
CA ILE A 79 2.11 -14.27 -9.80
C ILE A 79 2.02 -14.72 -11.26
N LYS A 80 0.84 -14.59 -11.90
CA LYS A 80 0.65 -15.02 -13.28
C LYS A 80 1.61 -14.35 -14.25
N TYR A 81 1.87 -13.05 -14.09
CA TYR A 81 2.82 -12.33 -14.96
C TYR A 81 4.28 -12.64 -14.62
N ALA A 82 4.63 -12.77 -13.34
CA ALA A 82 5.99 -13.05 -12.92
C ALA A 82 6.43 -14.50 -13.22
N LEU A 83 5.51 -15.45 -13.17
CA LEU A 83 5.81 -16.88 -13.21
C LEU A 83 6.50 -17.28 -14.51
N THR A 84 5.89 -16.98 -15.66
CA THR A 84 6.44 -17.36 -16.97
C THR A 84 7.82 -16.76 -17.19
N THR A 85 8.00 -15.47 -16.85
CA THR A 85 9.29 -14.80 -16.99
C THR A 85 10.36 -15.42 -16.09
N CYS A 86 10.02 -15.69 -14.82
CA CYS A 86 10.94 -16.33 -13.88
C CYS A 86 11.33 -17.74 -14.35
N GLU A 87 10.36 -18.54 -14.81
CA GLU A 87 10.62 -19.90 -15.29
C GLU A 87 11.58 -19.89 -16.48
N GLN A 88 11.33 -19.03 -17.48
CA GLN A 88 12.16 -18.95 -18.69
C GLN A 88 13.60 -18.54 -18.36
N ILE A 89 13.79 -17.56 -17.47
CA ILE A 89 15.13 -17.08 -17.09
C ILE A 89 15.88 -18.14 -16.28
N ILE A 90 15.23 -18.72 -15.27
CA ILE A 90 15.86 -19.76 -14.44
C ILE A 90 16.23 -20.99 -15.27
N ARG A 91 15.32 -21.48 -16.13
CA ARG A 91 15.62 -22.64 -16.99
C ARG A 91 16.78 -22.36 -17.94
N LYS A 92 16.88 -21.14 -18.46
CA LYS A 92 17.97 -20.72 -19.35
C LYS A 92 19.30 -20.65 -18.59
N ASP A 93 19.32 -20.02 -17.42
CA ASP A 93 20.56 -19.77 -16.65
C ASP A 93 21.10 -21.05 -15.99
N PHE A 94 20.22 -21.97 -15.60
CA PHE A 94 20.58 -23.22 -14.91
C PHE A 94 20.56 -24.46 -15.82
N ALA A 95 20.47 -24.30 -17.14
CA ALA A 95 20.35 -25.42 -18.09
C ALA A 95 21.49 -26.47 -17.99
N PHE A 96 22.69 -26.02 -17.59
CA PHE A 96 23.88 -26.87 -17.43
C PHE A 96 24.33 -26.99 -15.97
N ASP A 97 23.55 -26.47 -15.01
CA ASP A 97 23.89 -26.55 -13.59
C ASP A 97 23.33 -27.87 -13.01
N PRO A 98 24.18 -28.79 -12.50
CA PRO A 98 23.73 -30.03 -11.90
C PRO A 98 23.15 -29.87 -10.48
N ASP A 99 23.31 -28.70 -9.84
CA ASP A 99 22.89 -28.45 -8.46
C ASP A 99 21.49 -27.81 -8.41
N GLU A 100 20.49 -28.65 -8.19
CA GLU A 100 19.09 -28.22 -8.04
C GLU A 100 18.87 -27.26 -6.86
N THR A 101 19.73 -27.30 -5.83
CA THR A 101 19.60 -26.45 -4.65
C THR A 101 19.86 -24.99 -5.01
N ARG A 102 20.87 -24.74 -5.85
CA ARG A 102 21.17 -23.40 -6.37
C ARG A 102 20.04 -22.88 -7.24
N MET A 103 19.57 -23.71 -8.18
CA MET A 103 18.45 -23.35 -9.06
C MET A 103 17.21 -22.97 -8.25
N ARG A 104 16.83 -23.80 -7.26
CA ARG A 104 15.67 -23.56 -6.39
C ARG A 104 15.81 -22.27 -5.58
N THR A 105 16.98 -22.02 -5.01
CA THR A 105 17.24 -20.82 -4.20
C THR A 105 17.15 -19.56 -5.05
N CYS A 106 17.79 -19.55 -6.23
CA CYS A 106 17.72 -18.43 -7.17
C CYS A 106 16.29 -18.19 -7.68
N ALA A 107 15.57 -19.26 -8.05
CA ALA A 107 14.17 -19.17 -8.48
C ALA A 107 13.28 -18.56 -7.39
N HIS A 108 13.46 -18.96 -6.12
CA HIS A 108 12.71 -18.39 -5.01
C HIS A 108 12.96 -16.89 -4.85
N HIS A 109 14.21 -16.45 -4.85
CA HIS A 109 14.51 -15.02 -4.71
C HIS A 109 14.01 -14.20 -5.89
N MET A 110 14.19 -14.71 -7.11
CA MET A 110 13.75 -14.04 -8.32
C MET A 110 12.23 -13.91 -8.39
N MET A 111 11.50 -15.00 -8.15
CA MET A 111 10.03 -15.00 -8.19
C MET A 111 9.45 -14.04 -7.15
N ARG A 112 10.01 -14.02 -5.93
CA ARG A 112 9.60 -13.12 -4.85
C ARG A 112 9.81 -11.66 -5.22
N ASN A 113 10.97 -11.31 -5.77
CA ASN A 113 11.29 -9.93 -6.13
C ASN A 113 10.41 -9.44 -7.29
N LEU A 114 10.30 -10.25 -8.35
CA LEU A 114 9.51 -9.89 -9.53
C LEU A 114 8.01 -9.76 -9.19
N THR A 115 7.48 -10.69 -8.39
CA THR A 115 6.07 -10.63 -7.95
C THR A 115 5.82 -9.43 -7.06
N ALA A 116 6.75 -9.08 -6.16
CA ALA A 116 6.63 -7.88 -5.32
C ALA A 116 6.60 -6.59 -6.14
N GLY A 117 7.46 -6.48 -7.17
CA GLY A 117 7.46 -5.35 -8.10
C GLY A 117 6.15 -5.26 -8.90
N MET A 118 5.67 -6.38 -9.44
CA MET A 118 4.40 -6.43 -10.17
C MET A 118 3.20 -6.09 -9.29
N ALA A 119 3.19 -6.58 -8.05
CA ALA A 119 2.14 -6.28 -7.08
C ALA A 119 2.10 -4.78 -6.77
N MET A 120 3.25 -4.15 -6.53
CA MET A 120 3.36 -2.72 -6.27
C MET A 120 2.80 -1.88 -7.43
N ILE A 121 3.15 -2.22 -8.67
CA ILE A 121 2.66 -1.50 -9.86
C ILE A 121 1.15 -1.70 -10.01
N THR A 122 0.66 -2.93 -9.83
CA THR A 122 -0.74 -3.29 -10.05
C THR A 122 -1.67 -2.68 -8.99
N CYS A 123 -1.28 -2.69 -7.73
CA CYS A 123 -2.17 -2.31 -6.63
C CYS A 123 -2.19 -0.81 -6.34
N ARG A 124 -1.15 -0.06 -6.71
CA ARG A 124 -0.98 1.34 -6.30
C ARG A 124 -2.18 2.20 -6.68
N GLU A 125 -2.49 2.31 -7.96
CA GLU A 125 -3.60 3.17 -8.42
C GLU A 125 -4.95 2.66 -7.92
N GLN A 126 -5.09 1.34 -7.88
CA GLN A 126 -6.34 0.70 -7.55
C GLN A 126 -6.70 0.85 -6.07
N ILE A 127 -5.73 0.66 -5.17
CA ILE A 127 -5.89 0.86 -3.73
C ILE A 127 -6.16 2.34 -3.42
N LEU A 128 -5.43 3.27 -4.05
CA LEU A 128 -5.66 4.72 -3.87
C LEU A 128 -7.10 5.10 -4.23
N SER A 129 -7.58 4.62 -5.38
CA SER A 129 -8.95 4.86 -5.84
C SER A 129 -9.99 4.29 -4.87
N THR A 130 -9.83 3.04 -4.44
CA THR A 130 -10.77 2.37 -3.53
C THR A 130 -10.75 2.98 -2.12
N ILE A 131 -9.59 3.36 -1.57
CA ILE A 131 -9.50 4.09 -0.29
C ILE A 131 -10.25 5.42 -0.38
N SER A 132 -9.98 6.21 -1.43
CA SER A 132 -10.65 7.51 -1.61
C SER A 132 -12.17 7.35 -1.71
N ALA A 133 -12.65 6.38 -2.49
CA ALA A 133 -14.08 6.09 -2.62
C ALA A 133 -14.71 5.65 -1.28
N ASN A 134 -14.07 4.72 -0.56
CA ASN A 134 -14.55 4.22 0.73
C ASN A 134 -14.58 5.31 1.80
N LEU A 135 -13.58 6.18 1.85
CA LEU A 135 -13.53 7.32 2.77
C LEU A 135 -14.61 8.35 2.46
N LYS A 136 -14.78 8.73 1.19
CA LYS A 136 -15.84 9.66 0.75
C LYS A 136 -17.21 9.15 1.16
N ALA A 137 -17.51 7.88 0.88
CA ALA A 137 -18.77 7.26 1.24
C ALA A 137 -18.99 7.29 2.77
N ALA A 138 -17.98 6.89 3.56
CA ALA A 138 -18.08 6.87 5.02
C ALA A 138 -18.29 8.27 5.61
N PHE A 139 -17.57 9.28 5.13
CA PHE A 139 -17.69 10.65 5.63
C PHE A 139 -19.02 11.30 5.25
N ILE A 140 -19.53 11.07 4.03
CA ILE A 140 -20.84 11.57 3.62
C ILE A 140 -21.95 10.96 4.49
N THR A 141 -21.90 9.65 4.75
CA THR A 141 -22.88 8.98 5.63
C THR A 141 -22.82 9.50 7.07
N ALA A 142 -21.63 9.83 7.57
CA ALA A 142 -21.45 10.31 8.94
C ALA A 142 -21.87 11.79 9.13
N LEU A 143 -21.85 12.61 8.08
CA LEU A 143 -22.07 14.06 8.15
C LEU A 143 -23.46 14.52 7.67
N ILE A 144 -24.48 13.65 7.69
CA ILE A 144 -25.82 14.02 7.23
C ILE A 144 -26.45 15.06 8.20
N PRO A 145 -26.89 16.25 7.72
CA PRO A 145 -26.89 16.73 6.33
C PRO A 145 -25.57 17.40 5.89
N THR A 146 -25.01 16.92 4.77
CA THR A 146 -23.78 17.48 4.17
C THR A 146 -24.09 18.63 3.21
N THR A 147 -23.48 19.79 3.44
CA THR A 147 -23.48 20.95 2.53
C THR A 147 -22.55 20.73 1.32
N PRO A 148 -22.76 21.43 0.18
CA PRO A 148 -21.88 21.30 -0.99
C PRO A 148 -20.42 21.66 -0.69
N GLN A 149 -20.14 22.72 0.08
CA GLN A 149 -18.77 23.05 0.51
C GLN A 149 -18.13 21.92 1.36
N GLN A 150 -18.90 21.24 2.21
CA GLN A 150 -18.38 20.10 2.97
C GLN A 150 -18.02 18.92 2.08
N LYS A 151 -18.73 18.72 0.95
CA LYS A 151 -18.39 17.65 0.00
C LYS A 151 -17.02 17.87 -0.63
N ASP A 152 -16.69 19.10 -1.01
CA ASP A 152 -15.36 19.43 -1.55
C ASP A 152 -14.25 19.21 -0.51
N ILE A 153 -14.51 19.58 0.74
CA ILE A 153 -13.57 19.35 1.86
C ILE A 153 -13.38 17.85 2.12
N ILE A 154 -14.46 17.06 2.08
CA ILE A 154 -14.44 15.60 2.22
C ILE A 154 -13.63 14.96 1.10
N GLU A 155 -13.82 15.41 -0.13
CA GLU A 155 -13.11 14.91 -1.30
C GLU A 155 -11.61 15.20 -1.23
N SER A 156 -11.25 16.43 -0.88
CA SER A 156 -9.85 16.82 -0.67
C SER A 156 -9.21 16.01 0.47
N ALA A 157 -9.91 15.86 1.60
CA ALA A 157 -9.41 15.08 2.74
C ALA A 157 -9.22 13.59 2.39
N ALA A 158 -10.17 12.98 1.68
CA ALA A 158 -10.08 11.59 1.25
C ALA A 158 -8.91 11.36 0.27
N ALA A 159 -8.64 12.31 -0.64
CA ALA A 159 -7.52 12.25 -1.56
C ALA A 159 -6.16 12.35 -0.86
N VAL A 160 -6.03 13.26 0.10
CA VAL A 160 -4.81 13.39 0.93
C VAL A 160 -4.58 12.11 1.73
N LEU A 161 -5.62 11.60 2.41
CA LEU A 161 -5.51 10.37 3.21
C LEU A 161 -5.18 9.14 2.38
N ALA A 162 -5.75 9.02 1.18
CA ALA A 162 -5.38 7.96 0.26
C ALA A 162 -3.91 8.09 -0.16
N THR A 163 -3.41 9.28 -0.45
CA THR A 163 -2.03 9.47 -0.91
C THR A 163 -0.99 9.20 0.18
N GLU A 164 -1.31 9.50 1.45
CA GLU A 164 -0.39 9.33 2.57
C GLU A 164 -0.35 7.92 3.18
N ASN A 165 -1.32 7.06 2.83
CA ASN A 165 -1.49 5.70 3.37
C ASN A 165 -1.45 4.63 2.28
#